data_AF-A0A059BN81-F1
#
_entry.id   AF-A0A059BN81-F1
#
_cell.length_a   1.000
_cell.length_b   1.000
_cell.length_c   1.000
_cell.angle_alpha   90.00
_cell.angle_beta   90.00
_cell.angle_gamma   90.00
#
_symmetry.space_group_name_H-M   'P 1'
#
loop_
_entity.id
_entity.type
_entity.pdbx_description
1 polymer ?
#
loop_
_entity_poly.entity_id
_entity_poly.type
_entity_poly.pdbx_seq_one_letter_code
_entity_poly.pdbx_strand_id
1 'polypeptide(L)'
;MKMQNKYWNVNETSCIGGIGLNVTLASGITSNVTCNCSFNDSTVCHVTNIQLKELNLTGIFPDEFGNLTYLTEIDITRNFINGSLPTTLTQIPLTILSALGNRISGVPKEIGNISTLEELVLEDNLLEGTLEPNIGNLSLLRRLLLSANNFTGTIPESFGNLTNLEDFRIDGSTLSGKIPDFIGNWTKITRLDMQGTSMGGPIPSSISLLTNLTELRISDLKGSGSDFPNLQGMNMKILILRNCLLIGSIPYYIGQWTSLTTLDLSVNRLTGQVPETMGAALDYMFLTNNSLTGAVPSWVTGSKQSLDLSYNNFTGSPVISCQQSKVNLVSSFSSNQDNSLWCLEKDLPCNGKAQYHSLFINCGGAKMPFEKNQYEADTSQDGPSVFYSSSEKWAYSSTGVYMGNDKAGYTVSNPFSTNVNGSELYQTARLSPWSIRYYGLCMMQGSYKVRLYFAEIQYSNEETYSSLGRRIFDVSIQGNLVLKDFNIAEVAGGVGKGIFRDFNNINVTGTTLEIHLYWSGKGTTAIPDRGTYGPLISAIAVTSNFDVGSGLSTGAITGIAVASAVLLLLILLVLRLTGFLGGKEVEDPELRGLDLQTGRFTLRQIKAATSNFAS
;
A
#
# COMPACT_ATOMS: atom_id res chain seq x y z
N MET A 1 -18.97 31.07 -11.45
CA MET A 1 -20.41 30.75 -11.49
C MET A 1 -20.78 30.15 -10.14
N LYS A 2 -21.89 30.56 -9.53
CA LYS A 2 -22.34 30.03 -8.23
C LYS A 2 -22.74 28.56 -8.36
N MET A 3 -22.63 27.83 -7.26
CA MET A 3 -23.10 26.45 -7.17
C MET A 3 -24.58 26.36 -7.55
N GLN A 4 -24.92 25.41 -8.43
CA GLN A 4 -26.30 25.16 -8.87
C GLN A 4 -26.71 23.73 -8.52
N ASN A 5 -27.77 23.60 -7.73
CA ASN A 5 -28.40 22.32 -7.47
C ASN A 5 -29.37 21.98 -8.61
N LYS A 6 -29.23 20.80 -9.22
CA LYS A 6 -30.08 20.33 -10.32
C LYS A 6 -31.28 19.50 -9.86
N TYR A 7 -31.36 19.18 -8.57
CA TYR A 7 -32.35 18.25 -8.03
C TYR A 7 -33.64 18.95 -7.54
N TRP A 8 -33.60 20.26 -7.32
CA TRP A 8 -34.78 21.04 -6.96
C TRP A 8 -34.64 22.51 -7.37
N ASN A 9 -35.78 23.14 -7.64
CA ASN A 9 -35.90 24.58 -7.83
C ASN A 9 -36.51 25.19 -6.58
N VAL A 10 -35.83 26.18 -5.99
CA VAL A 10 -36.40 26.95 -4.87
C VAL A 10 -37.46 27.90 -5.40
N ASN A 11 -38.60 27.92 -4.72
CA ASN A 11 -39.64 28.92 -4.87
C ASN A 11 -40.19 29.32 -3.49
N GLU A 12 -41.08 30.30 -3.45
CA GLU A 12 -41.69 30.81 -2.21
C GLU A 12 -42.43 29.73 -1.40
N THR A 13 -42.79 28.61 -2.03
CA THR A 13 -43.50 27.49 -1.39
C THR A 13 -42.58 26.38 -0.86
N SER A 14 -41.27 26.50 -1.04
CA SER A 14 -40.29 25.43 -0.73
C SER A 14 -40.06 25.17 0.77
N CYS A 15 -40.53 26.07 1.64
CA CYS A 15 -40.56 25.89 3.10
C CYS A 15 -41.95 26.25 3.65
N ILE A 16 -42.97 25.45 3.35
CA ILE A 16 -44.33 25.62 3.91
C ILE A 16 -44.67 24.41 4.80
N GLY A 17 -45.24 24.67 5.98
CA GLY A 17 -45.76 23.62 6.86
C GLY A 17 -44.71 22.68 7.45
N GLY A 18 -43.44 23.09 7.47
CA GLY A 18 -42.31 22.28 7.95
C GLY A 18 -41.80 21.27 6.94
N ILE A 19 -42.38 21.23 5.73
CA ILE A 19 -41.93 20.37 4.65
C ILE A 19 -40.73 21.05 3.98
N GLY A 20 -39.54 20.50 4.20
CA GLY A 20 -38.32 20.89 3.51
C GLY A 20 -38.21 20.29 2.10
N LEU A 21 -37.11 20.58 1.41
CA LEU A 21 -36.77 19.96 0.14
C LEU A 21 -35.89 18.76 0.40
N ASN A 22 -36.42 17.54 0.40
CA ASN A 22 -35.63 16.34 0.64
C ASN A 22 -35.67 15.40 -0.57
N VAL A 23 -34.51 15.16 -1.16
CA VAL A 23 -34.27 14.09 -2.13
C VAL A 23 -33.07 13.28 -1.66
N THR A 24 -33.33 12.09 -1.13
CA THR A 24 -32.30 11.05 -0.94
C THR A 24 -32.26 10.20 -2.19
N LEU A 25 -31.17 10.29 -2.96
CA LEU A 25 -31.04 9.60 -4.25
C LEU A 25 -30.53 8.17 -4.08
N ALA A 26 -29.62 7.96 -3.13
CA ALA A 26 -29.06 6.66 -2.74
C ALA A 26 -28.46 6.77 -1.32
N SER A 27 -28.02 5.64 -0.75
CA SER A 27 -27.29 5.67 0.53
C SER A 27 -26.03 6.54 0.41
N GLY A 28 -25.92 7.61 1.20
CA GLY A 28 -24.80 8.56 1.18
C GLY A 28 -25.02 9.81 0.33
N ILE A 29 -25.85 9.73 -0.71
CA ILE A 29 -26.15 10.84 -1.62
C ILE A 29 -27.38 11.60 -1.12
N THR A 30 -27.18 12.84 -0.68
CA THR A 30 -28.22 13.63 -0.01
C THR A 30 -28.35 15.00 -0.65
N SER A 31 -29.58 15.38 -1.03
CA SER A 31 -29.93 16.74 -1.42
C SER A 31 -31.10 17.18 -0.56
N ASN A 32 -30.82 17.78 0.60
CA ASN A 32 -31.78 18.06 1.66
C ASN A 32 -31.69 19.51 2.15
N VAL A 33 -32.86 20.13 2.34
CA VAL A 33 -33.06 21.41 3.04
C VAL A 33 -34.12 21.18 4.09
N THR A 34 -33.78 21.47 5.35
CA THR A 34 -34.73 21.38 6.47
C THR A 34 -35.20 22.78 6.86
N CYS A 35 -36.50 22.93 7.10
CA CYS A 35 -37.09 24.18 7.55
C CYS A 35 -37.77 23.98 8.91
N ASN A 36 -37.62 24.97 9.79
CA ASN A 36 -38.35 25.04 11.05
C ASN A 36 -39.45 26.10 10.95
N CYS A 37 -40.69 25.67 11.11
CA CYS A 37 -41.88 26.52 11.08
C CYS A 37 -42.49 26.74 12.47
N SER A 38 -41.74 26.60 13.56
CA SER A 38 -42.28 26.81 14.92
C SER A 38 -42.42 28.30 15.30
N PHE A 39 -42.17 29.23 14.36
CA PHE A 39 -42.12 30.66 14.62
C PHE A 39 -43.48 31.33 14.32
N ASN A 40 -43.80 32.37 15.10
CA ASN A 40 -45.03 33.16 15.00
C ASN A 40 -46.28 32.30 14.81
N ASP A 41 -46.63 31.49 15.82
CA ASP A 41 -47.81 30.61 15.79
C ASP A 41 -47.86 29.67 14.56
N SER A 42 -46.69 29.21 14.13
CA SER A 42 -46.48 28.35 12.97
C SER A 42 -46.75 28.97 11.59
N THR A 43 -46.75 30.31 11.51
CA THR A 43 -46.96 31.05 10.26
C THR A 43 -45.66 31.43 9.56
N VAL A 44 -44.52 31.37 10.26
CA VAL A 44 -43.21 31.71 9.70
C VAL A 44 -42.28 30.49 9.73
N CYS A 45 -41.63 30.25 8.60
CA CYS A 45 -40.68 29.18 8.40
C CYS A 45 -39.28 29.73 8.10
N HIS A 46 -38.27 29.11 8.68
CA HIS A 46 -36.86 29.43 8.40
C HIS A 46 -36.09 28.18 8.00
N VAL A 47 -35.15 28.33 7.05
CA VAL A 47 -34.22 27.26 6.71
C VAL A 47 -33.21 27.10 7.84
N THR A 48 -33.05 25.88 8.35
CA THR A 48 -32.15 25.57 9.48
C THR A 48 -30.99 24.67 9.07
N ASN A 49 -31.16 23.81 8.07
CA ASN A 49 -30.11 22.88 7.64
C ASN A 49 -30.09 22.78 6.11
N ILE A 50 -28.89 22.75 5.53
CA ILE A 50 -28.65 22.48 4.11
C ILE A 50 -27.61 21.36 4.00
N GLN A 51 -28.00 20.22 3.42
CA GLN A 51 -27.14 19.06 3.21
C GLN A 51 -27.14 18.68 1.73
N LEU A 52 -26.00 18.86 1.07
CA LEU A 52 -25.79 18.64 -0.37
C LEU A 52 -24.56 17.74 -0.55
N LYS A 53 -24.74 16.43 -0.38
CA LYS A 53 -23.65 15.46 -0.22
C LYS A 53 -23.55 14.55 -1.43
N GLU A 54 -22.33 14.37 -1.93
CA GLU A 54 -22.01 13.43 -3.04
C GLU A 54 -22.78 13.74 -4.33
N LEU A 55 -23.04 15.03 -4.59
CA LEU A 55 -23.85 15.51 -5.72
C LEU A 55 -23.00 15.99 -6.91
N ASN A 56 -21.67 15.96 -6.80
CA ASN A 56 -20.74 16.50 -7.80
C ASN A 56 -21.03 17.97 -8.17
N LEU A 57 -21.53 18.76 -7.22
CA LEU A 57 -21.85 20.17 -7.48
C LEU A 57 -20.57 20.95 -7.82
N THR A 58 -20.65 21.81 -8.83
CA THR A 58 -19.53 22.63 -9.32
C THR A 58 -19.80 24.11 -9.03
N GLY A 59 -18.78 24.96 -9.22
CA GLY A 59 -18.88 26.41 -9.01
C GLY A 59 -18.42 26.85 -7.62
N ILE A 60 -18.72 28.09 -7.26
CA ILE A 60 -18.33 28.70 -5.98
C ILE A 60 -19.46 28.64 -4.94
N PHE A 61 -19.07 28.67 -3.67
CA PHE A 61 -20.01 28.79 -2.56
C PHE A 61 -20.78 30.13 -2.64
N PRO A 62 -22.11 30.16 -2.51
CA PRO A 62 -22.91 31.38 -2.63
C PRO A 62 -22.91 32.23 -1.35
N ASP A 63 -22.66 33.54 -1.50
CA ASP A 63 -22.71 34.52 -0.39
C ASP A 63 -24.10 34.59 0.27
N GLU A 64 -25.17 34.32 -0.50
CA GLU A 64 -26.56 34.43 -0.08
C GLU A 64 -26.92 33.52 1.09
N PHE A 65 -26.15 32.46 1.35
CA PHE A 65 -26.39 31.60 2.51
C PHE A 65 -26.22 32.37 3.82
N GLY A 66 -25.40 33.44 3.83
CA GLY A 66 -25.30 34.34 4.98
C GLY A 66 -26.58 35.16 5.26
N ASN A 67 -27.55 35.21 4.33
CA ASN A 67 -28.84 35.85 4.58
C ASN A 67 -29.82 34.93 5.34
N LEU A 68 -29.49 33.64 5.51
CA LEU A 68 -30.32 32.66 6.20
C LEU A 68 -29.98 32.69 7.71
N THR A 69 -30.48 33.68 8.43
CA THR A 69 -30.08 33.99 9.82
C THR A 69 -30.42 32.91 10.87
N TYR A 70 -31.18 31.88 10.50
CA TYR A 70 -31.52 30.73 11.36
C TYR A 70 -30.82 29.44 10.91
N LEU A 71 -29.95 29.52 9.89
CA LEU A 71 -29.20 28.39 9.38
C LEU A 71 -28.15 27.97 10.40
N THR A 72 -28.24 26.72 10.86
CA THR A 72 -27.33 26.13 11.85
C THR A 72 -26.40 25.10 11.22
N GLU A 73 -26.80 24.44 10.13
CA GLU A 73 -26.00 23.41 9.48
C GLU A 73 -25.82 23.66 7.98
N ILE A 74 -24.57 23.55 7.53
CA ILE A 74 -24.20 23.43 6.12
C ILE A 74 -23.30 22.21 5.97
N ASP A 75 -23.74 21.21 5.22
CA ASP A 75 -22.94 20.05 4.83
C ASP A 75 -22.91 19.92 3.30
N ILE A 76 -21.77 20.27 2.68
CA ILE A 76 -21.51 20.17 1.24
C ILE A 76 -20.45 19.10 0.93
N THR A 77 -20.37 18.07 1.77
CA THR A 77 -19.39 16.97 1.65
C THR A 77 -19.38 16.33 0.25
N ARG A 78 -18.18 16.08 -0.28
CA ARG A 78 -17.91 15.35 -1.52
C ARG A 78 -18.61 15.98 -2.72
N ASN A 79 -18.20 17.20 -3.05
CA ASN A 79 -18.59 17.88 -4.29
C ASN A 79 -17.34 18.37 -5.04
N PHE A 80 -17.53 19.19 -6.06
CA PHE A 80 -16.48 19.75 -6.89
C PHE A 80 -16.42 21.29 -6.76
N ILE A 81 -16.87 21.81 -5.61
CA ILE A 81 -16.99 23.24 -5.29
C ILE A 81 -15.60 23.86 -5.16
N ASN A 82 -15.38 25.04 -5.72
CA ASN A 82 -14.10 25.73 -5.72
C ASN A 82 -14.21 27.15 -5.11
N GLY A 83 -13.07 27.85 -5.04
CA GLY A 83 -12.99 29.19 -4.47
C GLY A 83 -12.86 29.17 -2.94
N SER A 84 -13.13 30.31 -2.31
CA SER A 84 -13.07 30.48 -0.86
C SER A 84 -14.47 30.44 -0.25
N LEU A 85 -14.57 30.04 1.02
CA LEU A 85 -15.79 30.22 1.80
C LEU A 85 -16.04 31.73 2.02
N PRO A 86 -17.30 32.21 1.87
CA PRO A 86 -17.56 33.64 1.95
C PRO A 86 -17.63 34.13 3.40
N THR A 87 -17.22 35.38 3.61
CA THR A 87 -17.27 36.04 4.94
C THR A 87 -18.68 36.19 5.48
N THR A 88 -19.71 36.16 4.63
CA THR A 88 -21.12 36.25 5.06
C THR A 88 -21.53 35.07 5.94
N LEU A 89 -20.86 33.91 5.85
CA LEU A 89 -21.08 32.78 6.76
C LEU A 89 -20.73 33.10 8.22
N THR A 90 -19.88 34.10 8.45
CA THR A 90 -19.47 34.48 9.82
C THR A 90 -20.51 35.35 10.53
N GLN A 91 -21.65 35.61 9.89
CA GLN A 91 -22.76 36.43 10.40
C GLN A 91 -23.95 35.58 10.87
N ILE A 92 -23.92 34.27 10.63
CA ILE A 92 -25.01 33.34 10.93
C ILE A 92 -24.60 32.36 12.04
N PRO A 93 -25.55 31.84 12.83
CA PRO A 93 -25.27 31.02 14.01
C PRO A 93 -25.04 29.55 13.65
N LEU A 94 -24.06 29.28 12.77
CA LEU A 94 -23.72 27.91 12.38
C LEU A 94 -23.20 27.12 13.59
N THR A 95 -23.68 25.89 13.71
CA THR A 95 -23.17 24.86 14.62
C THR A 95 -22.33 23.84 13.86
N ILE A 96 -22.67 23.54 12.61
CA ILE A 96 -21.95 22.59 11.75
C ILE A 96 -21.64 23.23 10.41
N LEU A 97 -20.35 23.25 10.05
CA LEU A 97 -19.87 23.59 8.72
C LEU A 97 -18.97 22.46 8.19
N SER A 98 -19.52 21.65 7.29
CA SER A 98 -18.81 20.54 6.64
C SER A 98 -18.67 20.76 5.15
N ALA A 99 -17.43 20.67 4.67
CA ALA A 99 -17.08 20.75 3.25
C ALA A 99 -15.99 19.76 2.85
N LEU A 100 -15.92 18.61 3.52
CA LEU A 100 -15.00 17.52 3.21
C LEU A 100 -14.99 17.21 1.71
N GLY A 101 -13.82 17.04 1.08
CA GLY A 101 -13.74 16.55 -0.29
C GLY A 101 -14.27 17.53 -1.34
N ASN A 102 -13.64 18.69 -1.43
CA ASN A 102 -13.96 19.76 -2.41
C ASN A 102 -12.65 20.40 -2.92
N ARG A 103 -12.75 21.53 -3.62
CA ARG A 103 -11.62 22.36 -4.07
C ARG A 103 -11.61 23.72 -3.37
N ILE A 104 -12.04 23.76 -2.11
CA ILE A 104 -12.04 25.01 -1.32
C ILE A 104 -10.59 25.40 -1.08
N SER A 105 -10.27 26.66 -1.36
CA SER A 105 -8.92 27.23 -1.34
C SER A 105 -8.71 28.28 -0.25
N GLY A 106 -9.78 28.74 0.41
CA GLY A 106 -9.67 29.69 1.52
C GLY A 106 -10.83 29.64 2.49
N VAL A 107 -10.55 30.03 3.73
CA VAL A 107 -11.49 30.22 4.85
C VAL A 107 -11.38 31.69 5.30
N PRO A 108 -12.50 32.38 5.60
CA PRO A 108 -12.43 33.76 6.09
C PRO A 108 -11.74 33.82 7.47
N LYS A 109 -10.95 34.87 7.72
CA LYS A 109 -10.25 35.05 9.01
C LYS A 109 -11.20 35.25 10.18
N GLU A 110 -12.39 35.73 9.87
CA GLU A 110 -13.52 35.96 10.75
C GLU A 110 -14.26 34.66 11.10
N ILE A 111 -13.83 33.48 10.61
CA ILE A 111 -14.46 32.19 10.95
C ILE A 111 -14.52 31.97 12.47
N GLY A 112 -13.54 32.51 13.21
CA GLY A 112 -13.49 32.51 14.68
C GLY A 112 -14.60 33.31 15.36
N ASN A 113 -15.40 34.09 14.62
CA ASN A 113 -16.51 34.87 15.14
C ASN A 113 -17.81 34.06 15.28
N ILE A 114 -17.88 32.86 14.70
CA ILE A 114 -19.06 31.99 14.78
C ILE A 114 -19.05 31.27 16.14
N SER A 115 -19.36 31.99 17.22
CA SER A 115 -19.26 31.45 18.59
C SER A 115 -20.12 30.22 18.87
N THR A 116 -21.10 29.92 17.99
CA THR A 116 -21.97 28.74 18.03
C THR A 116 -21.37 27.49 17.41
N LEU A 117 -20.21 27.60 16.71
CA LEU A 117 -19.68 26.51 15.91
C LEU A 117 -19.16 25.35 16.78
N GLU A 118 -19.68 24.16 16.53
CA GLU A 118 -19.30 22.90 17.19
C GLU A 118 -18.46 22.00 16.27
N GLU A 119 -18.74 22.00 14.97
CA GLU A 119 -18.03 21.17 14.00
C GLU A 119 -17.55 22.00 12.80
N LEU A 120 -16.23 21.98 12.56
CA LEU A 120 -15.59 22.53 11.38
C LEU A 120 -14.84 21.42 10.65
N VAL A 121 -15.40 20.96 9.54
CA VAL A 121 -14.89 19.82 8.76
C VAL A 121 -14.49 20.29 7.36
N LEU A 122 -13.18 20.36 7.11
CA LEU A 122 -12.59 20.88 5.87
C LEU A 122 -11.54 19.91 5.29
N GLU A 123 -11.59 18.63 5.67
CA GLU A 123 -10.69 17.58 5.16
C GLU A 123 -10.70 17.50 3.62
N ASP A 124 -9.59 17.07 3.02
CA ASP A 124 -9.49 16.79 1.58
C ASP A 124 -9.89 17.99 0.69
N ASN A 125 -9.25 19.15 0.92
CA ASN A 125 -9.45 20.40 0.16
C ASN A 125 -8.10 20.96 -0.35
N LEU A 126 -8.10 22.22 -0.82
CA LEU A 126 -6.94 22.96 -1.33
C LEU A 126 -6.56 24.13 -0.40
N LEU A 127 -6.90 24.06 0.90
CA LEU A 127 -6.62 25.15 1.84
C LEU A 127 -5.11 25.29 2.05
N GLU A 128 -4.61 26.51 2.02
CA GLU A 128 -3.18 26.82 2.16
C GLU A 128 -2.93 27.90 3.22
N GLY A 129 -1.66 28.23 3.44
CA GLY A 129 -1.25 29.21 4.45
C GLY A 129 -1.15 28.61 5.85
N THR A 130 -1.27 29.44 6.88
CA THR A 130 -1.16 29.02 8.29
C THR A 130 -2.53 28.73 8.89
N LEU A 131 -2.56 27.91 9.95
CA LEU A 131 -3.77 27.78 10.77
C LEU A 131 -4.13 29.13 11.40
N GLU A 132 -5.36 29.59 11.17
CA GLU A 132 -5.82 30.91 11.64
C GLU A 132 -5.98 30.93 13.17
N PRO A 133 -5.25 31.79 13.91
CA PRO A 133 -5.31 31.80 15.38
C PRO A 133 -6.70 32.09 15.95
N ASN A 134 -7.54 32.83 15.21
CA ASN A 134 -8.90 33.17 15.64
C ASN A 134 -9.82 31.95 15.79
N ILE A 135 -9.49 30.81 15.19
CA ILE A 135 -10.20 29.54 15.43
C ILE A 135 -10.19 29.20 16.93
N GLY A 136 -9.15 29.60 17.67
CA GLY A 136 -9.08 29.46 19.13
C GLY A 136 -10.17 30.20 19.92
N ASN A 137 -10.95 31.09 19.30
CA ASN A 137 -12.09 31.75 19.94
C ASN A 137 -13.38 30.90 19.93
N LEU A 138 -13.41 29.80 19.16
CA LEU A 138 -14.57 28.92 19.02
C LEU A 138 -14.69 27.99 20.24
N SER A 139 -15.12 28.55 21.38
CA SER A 139 -15.14 27.85 22.66
C SER A 139 -16.06 26.62 22.70
N LEU A 140 -17.06 26.54 21.81
CA LEU A 140 -17.96 25.38 21.67
C LEU A 140 -17.44 24.31 20.69
N LEU A 141 -16.30 24.54 20.04
CA LEU A 141 -15.80 23.63 19.01
C LEU A 141 -15.42 22.27 19.61
N ARG A 142 -16.03 21.22 19.04
CA ARG A 142 -15.83 19.81 19.40
C ARG A 142 -15.05 19.07 18.34
N ARG A 143 -15.20 19.42 17.06
CA ARG A 143 -14.52 18.74 15.95
C ARG A 143 -13.86 19.74 15.03
N LEU A 144 -12.55 19.58 14.83
CA LEU A 144 -11.76 20.38 13.91
C LEU A 144 -10.94 19.46 13.01
N LEU A 145 -11.46 19.23 11.80
CA LEU A 145 -10.92 18.25 10.86
C LEU A 145 -10.37 18.97 9.63
N LEU A 146 -9.05 18.97 9.51
CA LEU A 146 -8.31 19.77 8.52
C LEU A 146 -7.34 18.92 7.68
N SER A 147 -7.37 17.60 7.84
CA SER A 147 -6.47 16.66 7.14
C SER A 147 -6.49 16.82 5.63
N ALA A 148 -5.37 16.49 4.99
CA ALA A 148 -5.18 16.55 3.54
C ALA A 148 -5.49 17.94 2.94
N ASN A 149 -4.86 18.96 3.50
CA ASN A 149 -4.78 20.31 2.96
C ASN A 149 -3.30 20.73 2.84
N ASN A 150 -3.05 21.93 2.33
CA ASN A 150 -1.71 22.49 2.11
C ASN A 150 -1.30 23.45 3.24
N PHE A 151 -1.72 23.19 4.49
CA PHE A 151 -1.35 24.04 5.63
C PHE A 151 0.16 24.00 5.91
N THR A 152 0.69 25.14 6.33
CA THR A 152 2.08 25.43 6.68
C THR A 152 2.14 26.12 8.05
N GLY A 153 3.34 26.41 8.55
CA GLY A 153 3.51 27.09 9.85
C GLY A 153 3.40 26.13 11.03
N THR A 154 2.84 26.58 12.15
CA THR A 154 2.73 25.83 13.41
C THR A 154 1.27 25.76 13.89
N ILE A 155 1.00 24.90 14.89
CA ILE A 155 -0.27 24.94 15.62
C ILE A 155 -0.30 26.22 16.49
N PRO A 156 -1.30 27.10 16.37
CA PRO A 156 -1.36 28.35 17.14
C PRO A 156 -1.60 28.13 18.64
N GLU A 157 -0.93 28.90 19.50
CA GLU A 157 -1.12 28.87 20.96
C GLU A 157 -2.57 29.09 21.40
N SER A 158 -3.33 29.90 20.65
CA SER A 158 -4.75 30.15 20.91
C SER A 158 -5.62 28.89 20.84
N PHE A 159 -5.16 27.82 20.17
CA PHE A 159 -5.92 26.58 20.11
C PHE A 159 -5.98 25.88 21.47
N GLY A 160 -5.13 26.25 22.43
CA GLY A 160 -5.24 25.83 23.83
C GLY A 160 -6.55 26.23 24.51
N ASN A 161 -7.29 27.19 23.95
CA ASN A 161 -8.61 27.62 24.43
C ASN A 161 -9.77 26.70 24.00
N LEU A 162 -9.53 25.77 23.06
CA LEU A 162 -10.53 24.82 22.54
C LEU A 162 -10.78 23.66 23.52
N THR A 163 -11.21 23.99 24.74
CA THR A 163 -11.35 23.02 25.85
C THR A 163 -12.48 22.01 25.67
N ASN A 164 -13.36 22.21 24.68
CA ASN A 164 -14.42 21.28 24.29
C ASN A 164 -14.03 20.30 23.18
N LEU A 165 -12.80 20.35 22.67
CA LEU A 165 -12.38 19.57 21.52
C LEU A 165 -12.37 18.06 21.83
N GLU A 166 -13.02 17.29 20.96
CA GLU A 166 -13.18 15.83 21.02
C GLU A 166 -12.44 15.11 19.88
N ASP A 167 -12.29 15.76 18.72
CA ASP A 167 -11.65 15.21 17.51
C ASP A 167 -10.83 16.28 16.79
N PHE A 168 -9.52 16.08 16.69
CA PHE A 168 -8.59 16.98 16.02
C PHE A 168 -7.72 16.23 15.01
N ARG A 169 -7.78 16.64 13.74
CA ARG A 169 -7.06 15.97 12.66
C ARG A 169 -6.41 16.96 11.71
N ILE A 170 -5.11 16.79 11.49
CA ILE A 170 -4.28 17.65 10.63
C ILE A 170 -3.33 16.84 9.75
N ASP A 171 -3.69 15.58 9.45
CA ASP A 171 -2.84 14.69 8.66
C ASP A 171 -2.49 15.29 7.30
N GLY A 172 -1.32 14.93 6.76
CA GLY A 172 -0.95 15.22 5.38
C GLY A 172 -0.77 16.70 5.04
N SER A 173 -0.72 17.58 6.04
CA SER A 173 -0.35 19.00 5.90
C SER A 173 1.13 19.21 6.23
N THR A 174 1.76 20.24 5.68
CA THR A 174 3.18 20.56 5.95
C THR A 174 3.42 21.35 7.25
N LEU A 175 2.52 21.21 8.24
CA LEU A 175 2.64 21.84 9.55
C LEU A 175 3.92 21.39 10.25
N SER A 176 4.57 22.32 10.93
CA SER A 176 5.91 22.18 11.51
C SER A 176 5.97 22.79 12.92
N GLY A 177 7.16 22.83 13.51
CA GLY A 177 7.33 23.23 14.91
C GLY A 177 7.03 22.07 15.87
N LYS A 178 7.12 22.33 17.17
CA LYS A 178 6.84 21.30 18.18
C LYS A 178 5.34 21.06 18.31
N ILE A 179 4.97 19.85 18.74
CA ILE A 179 3.62 19.62 19.28
C ILE A 179 3.52 20.44 20.57
N PRO A 180 2.61 21.44 20.68
CA PRO A 180 2.60 22.36 21.82
C PRO A 180 2.18 21.69 23.13
N ASP A 181 2.70 22.18 24.26
CA ASP A 181 2.36 21.62 25.58
C ASP A 181 0.87 21.83 25.95
N PHE A 182 0.23 22.87 25.40
CA PHE A 182 -1.19 23.15 25.66
C PHE A 182 -2.14 22.06 25.14
N ILE A 183 -1.67 21.07 24.36
CA ILE A 183 -2.54 19.94 23.98
C ILE A 183 -3.16 19.28 25.22
N GLY A 184 -2.47 19.33 26.37
CA GLY A 184 -2.95 18.87 27.68
C GLY A 184 -4.22 19.56 28.16
N ASN A 185 -4.59 20.71 27.59
CA ASN A 185 -5.83 21.42 27.91
C ASN A 185 -7.07 20.76 27.28
N TRP A 186 -6.91 19.95 26.23
CA TRP A 186 -8.01 19.31 25.51
C TRP A 186 -8.48 18.03 26.21
N THR A 187 -8.86 18.12 27.49
CA THR A 187 -9.17 16.96 28.33
C THR A 187 -10.38 16.13 27.86
N LYS A 188 -11.18 16.65 26.92
CA LYS A 188 -12.29 15.94 26.26
C LYS A 188 -11.88 15.19 24.98
N ILE A 189 -10.64 15.37 24.50
CA ILE A 189 -10.20 14.79 23.24
C ILE A 189 -10.26 13.26 23.30
N THR A 190 -10.84 12.68 22.27
CA THR A 190 -10.97 11.22 22.08
C THR A 190 -10.13 10.73 20.91
N ARG A 191 -9.88 11.60 19.93
CA ARG A 191 -9.08 11.32 18.72
C ARG A 191 -8.14 12.46 18.36
N LEU A 192 -6.88 12.12 18.11
CA LEU A 192 -5.83 13.04 17.67
C LEU A 192 -5.02 12.42 16.53
N ASP A 193 -5.07 13.04 15.35
CA ASP A 193 -4.34 12.59 14.16
C ASP A 193 -3.40 13.70 13.61
N MET A 194 -2.11 13.39 13.51
CA MET A 194 -1.04 14.30 13.06
C MET A 194 0.00 13.59 12.15
N GLN A 195 -0.44 12.65 11.32
CA GLN A 195 0.45 11.89 10.43
C GLN A 195 0.87 12.72 9.22
N GLY A 196 2.04 12.43 8.63
CA GLY A 196 2.48 13.10 7.41
C GLY A 196 2.72 14.60 7.54
N THR A 197 2.89 15.06 8.78
CA THR A 197 3.26 16.44 9.08
C THR A 197 4.78 16.63 9.03
N SER A 198 5.24 17.85 9.28
CA SER A 198 6.64 18.19 9.51
C SER A 198 6.91 18.55 10.97
N MET A 199 6.06 18.08 11.88
CA MET A 199 6.14 18.37 13.31
C MET A 199 7.42 17.79 13.92
N GLY A 200 7.97 18.52 14.88
CA GLY A 200 9.13 18.12 15.66
C GLY A 200 8.70 17.34 16.90
N GLY A 201 9.47 16.29 17.21
CA GLY A 201 9.43 15.61 18.50
C GLY A 201 10.24 16.33 19.59
N PRO A 202 10.15 15.87 20.85
CA PRO A 202 9.35 14.72 21.30
C PRO A 202 7.84 15.03 21.36
N ILE A 203 7.03 13.98 21.50
CA ILE A 203 5.62 14.12 21.94
C ILE A 203 5.65 14.68 23.38
N PRO A 204 4.95 15.79 23.69
CA PRO A 204 5.06 16.47 24.98
C PRO A 204 4.45 15.63 26.11
N SER A 205 5.02 15.75 27.32
CA SER A 205 4.57 14.98 28.50
C SER A 205 3.14 15.33 28.93
N SER A 206 2.63 16.50 28.53
CA SER A 206 1.25 16.93 28.77
C SER A 206 0.21 16.03 28.09
N ILE A 207 0.61 15.20 27.12
CA ILE A 207 -0.26 14.18 26.53
C ILE A 207 -0.85 13.24 27.60
N SER A 208 -0.14 13.03 28.71
CA SER A 208 -0.60 12.20 29.83
C SER A 208 -1.87 12.72 30.53
N LEU A 209 -2.24 13.98 30.30
CA LEU A 209 -3.47 14.59 30.83
C LEU A 209 -4.72 14.21 30.03
N LEU A 210 -4.56 13.62 28.84
CA LEU A 210 -5.65 13.33 27.90
C LEU A 210 -6.28 11.97 28.19
N THR A 211 -6.83 11.79 29.39
CA THR A 211 -7.33 10.48 29.87
C THR A 211 -8.49 9.90 29.06
N ASN A 212 -9.20 10.74 28.28
CA ASN A 212 -10.27 10.33 27.38
C ASN A 212 -9.78 9.92 25.97
N LEU A 213 -8.49 10.07 25.68
CA LEU A 213 -7.91 9.76 24.38
C LEU A 213 -7.98 8.25 24.13
N THR A 214 -8.59 7.87 23.00
CA THR A 214 -8.74 6.47 22.58
C THR A 214 -8.12 6.19 21.22
N GLU A 215 -7.94 7.21 20.39
CA GLU A 215 -7.28 7.10 19.08
C GLU A 215 -6.17 8.14 18.96
N LEU A 216 -4.92 7.68 18.90
CA LEU A 216 -3.75 8.53 18.71
C LEU A 216 -2.97 8.09 17.49
N ARG A 217 -2.81 8.97 16.50
CA ARG A 217 -2.01 8.73 15.30
C ARG A 217 -1.01 9.85 15.08
N ILE A 218 0.26 9.54 15.27
CA ILE A 218 1.38 10.43 14.99
C ILE A 218 2.39 9.67 14.15
N SER A 219 2.91 10.31 13.10
CA SER A 219 4.01 9.74 12.34
C SER A 219 5.04 10.76 11.88
N ASP A 220 6.24 10.25 11.59
CA ASP A 220 7.30 10.97 10.87
C ASP A 220 7.78 12.26 11.58
N LEU A 221 7.93 12.18 12.90
CA LEU A 221 8.43 13.31 13.69
C LEU A 221 9.91 13.59 13.38
N LYS A 222 10.25 14.87 13.34
CA LYS A 222 11.64 15.34 13.18
C LYS A 222 12.28 15.60 14.54
N GLY A 223 13.60 15.46 14.65
CA GLY A 223 14.35 15.85 15.85
C GLY A 223 15.25 14.74 16.39
N SER A 224 15.49 14.75 17.69
CA SER A 224 16.22 13.70 18.41
C SER A 224 15.30 12.59 18.90
N GLY A 225 15.86 11.43 19.21
CA GLY A 225 15.10 10.35 19.83
C GLY A 225 14.59 10.72 21.23
N SER A 226 13.48 10.11 21.63
CA SER A 226 12.85 10.32 22.94
C SER A 226 12.29 9.04 23.50
N ASP A 227 12.08 9.00 24.81
CA ASP A 227 11.38 7.89 25.45
C ASP A 227 9.93 7.78 24.94
N PHE A 228 9.33 6.62 25.19
CA PHE A 228 7.92 6.38 24.91
C PHE A 228 7.05 7.37 25.73
N PRO A 229 6.07 8.08 25.12
CA PRO A 229 5.24 9.03 25.84
C PRO A 229 4.44 8.33 26.94
N ASN A 230 4.27 8.99 28.10
CA ASN A 230 3.48 8.42 29.18
C ASN A 230 1.99 8.42 28.83
N LEU A 231 1.47 7.23 28.53
CA LEU A 231 0.06 7.00 28.18
C LEU A 231 -0.65 6.09 29.21
N GLN A 232 -0.06 5.87 30.38
CA GLN A 232 -0.55 4.87 31.36
C GLN A 232 -1.99 5.15 31.82
N GLY A 233 -2.40 6.42 31.90
CA GLY A 233 -3.74 6.83 32.34
C GLY A 233 -4.86 6.69 31.31
N MET A 234 -4.57 6.17 30.12
CA MET A 234 -5.53 6.00 29.02
C MET A 234 -5.98 4.55 28.88
N ASN A 235 -7.02 4.33 28.06
CA ASN A 235 -7.40 3.00 27.57
C ASN A 235 -7.57 3.08 26.04
N MET A 236 -6.45 2.99 25.33
CA MET A 236 -6.42 3.20 23.88
C MET A 236 -7.17 2.11 23.12
N LYS A 237 -7.81 2.51 22.03
CA LYS A 237 -8.35 1.63 21.00
C LYS A 237 -7.38 1.51 19.81
N ILE A 238 -6.82 2.64 19.38
CA ILE A 238 -5.87 2.71 18.26
C ILE A 238 -4.69 3.56 18.69
N LEU A 239 -3.49 2.98 18.64
CA LEU A 239 -2.24 3.68 18.86
C LEU A 239 -1.30 3.49 17.68
N ILE A 240 -1.04 4.56 16.94
CA ILE A 240 -0.11 4.60 15.81
C ILE A 240 0.95 5.66 16.12
N LEU A 241 2.18 5.24 16.42
CA LEU A 241 3.34 6.08 16.66
C LEU A 241 4.49 5.64 15.73
N ARG A 242 4.32 5.87 14.42
CA ARG A 242 5.27 5.38 13.40
C ARG A 242 6.37 6.39 13.15
N ASN A 243 7.64 5.97 13.11
CA ASN A 243 8.72 6.90 12.80
C ASN A 243 8.71 8.15 13.71
N CYS A 244 8.47 7.94 15.01
CA CYS A 244 8.45 8.98 16.03
C CYS A 244 9.80 9.09 16.78
N LEU A 245 10.83 8.38 16.30
CA LEU A 245 12.17 8.31 16.89
C LEU A 245 12.19 7.77 18.34
N LEU A 246 11.20 6.94 18.70
CA LEU A 246 11.07 6.42 20.06
C LEU A 246 12.21 5.44 20.41
N ILE A 247 12.79 5.60 21.60
CA ILE A 247 13.82 4.73 22.17
C ILE A 247 13.29 4.01 23.43
N GLY A 248 14.10 3.10 23.99
CA GLY A 248 13.75 2.34 25.18
C GLY A 248 12.87 1.12 24.85
N SER A 249 12.22 0.56 25.86
CA SER A 249 11.35 -0.62 25.72
C SER A 249 9.89 -0.24 25.48
N ILE A 250 9.13 -1.15 24.85
CA ILE A 250 7.68 -1.01 24.79
C ILE A 250 7.09 -1.10 26.23
N PRO A 251 6.33 -0.11 26.71
CA PRO A 251 5.84 -0.11 28.08
C PRO A 251 4.84 -1.25 28.36
N TYR A 252 4.97 -1.88 29.54
CA TYR A 252 4.14 -3.03 29.94
C TYR A 252 2.65 -2.69 30.07
N TYR A 253 2.31 -1.44 30.40
CA TYR A 253 0.94 -1.00 30.61
C TYR A 253 0.09 -1.04 29.34
N ILE A 254 0.71 -1.09 28.15
CA ILE A 254 -0.01 -1.26 26.88
C ILE A 254 -0.80 -2.57 26.89
N GLY A 255 -0.27 -3.62 27.52
CA GLY A 255 -0.99 -4.89 27.69
C GLY A 255 -2.17 -4.83 28.68
N GLN A 256 -2.35 -3.71 29.39
CA GLN A 256 -3.49 -3.51 30.30
C GLN A 256 -4.68 -2.84 29.61
N TRP A 257 -4.51 -2.30 28.39
CA TRP A 257 -5.58 -1.67 27.64
C TRP A 257 -6.51 -2.72 27.04
N THR A 258 -7.73 -2.80 27.56
CA THR A 258 -8.71 -3.82 27.18
C THR A 258 -9.42 -3.49 25.87
N SER A 259 -9.32 -2.25 25.39
CA SER A 259 -9.97 -1.79 24.16
C SER A 259 -9.04 -1.74 22.95
N LEU A 260 -7.75 -2.03 23.12
CA LEU A 260 -6.73 -1.85 22.09
C LEU A 260 -6.90 -2.90 20.98
N THR A 261 -7.25 -2.44 19.78
CA THR A 261 -7.38 -3.31 18.59
C THR A 261 -6.24 -3.11 17.59
N THR A 262 -5.65 -1.92 17.53
CA THR A 262 -4.56 -1.58 16.60
C THR A 262 -3.40 -0.94 17.33
N LEU A 263 -2.23 -1.56 17.26
CA LEU A 263 -0.97 -1.03 17.73
C LEU A 263 0.04 -0.96 16.58
N ASP A 264 0.55 0.22 16.27
CA ASP A 264 1.60 0.41 15.28
C ASP A 264 2.73 1.28 15.85
N LEU A 265 3.86 0.65 16.13
CA LEU A 265 5.08 1.28 16.63
C LEU A 265 6.23 1.15 15.62
N SER A 266 5.89 1.00 14.35
CA SER A 266 6.86 0.68 13.30
C SER A 266 7.86 1.82 13.05
N VAL A 267 9.07 1.47 12.63
CA VAL A 267 10.13 2.41 12.24
C VAL A 267 10.56 3.30 13.43
N ASN A 268 10.75 2.72 14.61
CA ASN A 268 11.34 3.42 15.75
C ASN A 268 12.70 2.82 16.09
N ARG A 269 13.23 3.14 17.26
CA ARG A 269 14.48 2.60 17.82
C ARG A 269 14.19 1.84 19.11
N LEU A 270 13.02 1.20 19.18
CA LEU A 270 12.59 0.45 20.36
C LEU A 270 13.47 -0.79 20.54
N THR A 271 13.76 -1.11 21.79
CA THR A 271 14.64 -2.19 22.24
C THR A 271 13.91 -3.07 23.26
N GLY A 272 14.58 -4.07 23.81
CA GLY A 272 13.97 -4.99 24.78
C GLY A 272 13.01 -5.98 24.14
N GLN A 273 12.19 -6.63 24.95
CA GLN A 273 11.29 -7.71 24.53
C GLN A 273 9.89 -7.20 24.21
N VAL A 274 9.16 -7.95 23.38
CA VAL A 274 7.70 -7.76 23.23
C VAL A 274 7.02 -8.26 24.51
N PRO A 275 6.26 -7.43 25.24
CA PRO A 275 5.63 -7.84 26.49
C PRO A 275 4.63 -9.00 26.32
N GLU A 276 4.74 -10.01 27.20
CA GLU A 276 3.81 -11.16 27.24
C GLU A 276 2.36 -10.76 27.57
N THR A 277 2.16 -9.62 28.23
CA THR A 277 0.84 -9.11 28.63
C THR A 277 -0.01 -8.60 27.48
N MET A 278 0.53 -8.38 26.28
CA MET A 278 -0.21 -7.80 25.15
C MET A 278 -1.13 -8.80 24.40
N GLY A 279 -0.96 -10.10 24.63
CA GLY A 279 -1.36 -11.12 23.65
C GLY A 279 -2.84 -11.47 23.46
N ALA A 280 -3.78 -10.81 24.14
CA ALA A 280 -5.17 -11.28 24.16
C ALA A 280 -6.21 -10.44 23.36
N ALA A 281 -5.90 -9.21 22.93
CA ALA A 281 -6.93 -8.28 22.41
C ALA A 281 -6.65 -7.61 21.05
N LEU A 282 -5.47 -7.79 20.44
CA LEU A 282 -5.07 -7.08 19.22
C LEU A 282 -5.56 -7.75 17.93
N ASP A 283 -6.21 -6.99 17.04
CA ASP A 283 -6.49 -7.39 15.66
C ASP A 283 -5.27 -7.13 14.74
N TYR A 284 -4.57 -6.03 15.02
CA TYR A 284 -3.44 -5.54 14.24
C TYR A 284 -2.30 -5.10 15.17
N MET A 285 -1.10 -5.64 14.94
CA MET A 285 0.11 -5.21 15.63
C MET A 285 1.27 -5.06 14.65
N PHE A 286 1.83 -3.87 14.52
CA PHE A 286 2.96 -3.60 13.64
C PHE A 286 4.13 -3.04 14.45
N LEU A 287 5.21 -3.80 14.53
CA LEU A 287 6.44 -3.49 15.25
C LEU A 287 7.66 -3.49 14.32
N THR A 288 7.43 -3.48 13.00
CA THR A 288 8.49 -3.64 12.00
C THR A 288 9.51 -2.49 12.05
N ASN A 289 10.74 -2.77 11.66
CA ASN A 289 11.86 -1.82 11.69
C ASN A 289 12.09 -1.21 13.08
N ASN A 290 12.44 -2.07 14.04
CA ASN A 290 12.89 -1.67 15.37
C ASN A 290 14.17 -2.45 15.74
N SER A 291 14.58 -2.37 17.01
CA SER A 291 15.70 -3.13 17.58
C SER A 291 15.24 -4.06 18.70
N LEU A 292 14.03 -4.62 18.58
CA LEU A 292 13.47 -5.54 19.58
C LEU A 292 14.28 -6.84 19.62
N THR A 293 14.36 -7.44 20.80
CA THR A 293 15.22 -8.58 21.14
C THR A 293 14.46 -9.62 21.97
N GLY A 294 15.15 -10.71 22.36
CA GLY A 294 14.54 -11.83 23.08
C GLY A 294 13.78 -12.78 22.15
N ALA A 295 13.03 -13.71 22.73
CA ALA A 295 12.21 -14.65 21.96
C ALA A 295 10.95 -13.97 21.42
N VAL A 296 10.48 -14.40 20.25
CA VAL A 296 9.13 -14.06 19.79
C VAL A 296 8.12 -14.72 20.72
N PRO A 297 7.19 -13.98 21.36
CA PRO A 297 6.25 -14.55 22.31
C PRO A 297 5.36 -15.64 21.70
N SER A 298 4.98 -16.62 22.52
CA SER A 298 4.16 -17.75 22.04
C SER A 298 2.79 -17.31 21.52
N TRP A 299 2.18 -16.30 22.15
CA TRP A 299 0.91 -15.71 21.72
C TRP A 299 1.00 -15.05 20.34
N VAL A 300 2.19 -14.55 19.94
CA VAL A 300 2.42 -14.02 18.60
C VAL A 300 2.45 -15.19 17.61
N THR A 301 3.30 -16.19 17.83
CA THR A 301 3.50 -17.30 16.89
C THR A 301 2.23 -18.16 16.68
N GLY A 302 1.34 -18.21 17.67
CA GLY A 302 0.04 -18.90 17.57
C GLY A 302 -1.11 -18.02 17.08
N SER A 303 -0.86 -16.75 16.75
CA SER A 303 -1.91 -15.79 16.43
C SER A 303 -2.54 -16.03 15.06
N LYS A 304 -3.85 -15.72 14.98
CA LYS A 304 -4.61 -15.62 13.72
C LYS A 304 -4.80 -14.17 13.26
N GLN A 305 -4.27 -13.23 14.05
CA GLN A 305 -4.38 -11.80 13.83
C GLN A 305 -3.19 -11.28 13.03
N SER A 306 -3.30 -10.07 12.48
CA SER A 306 -2.29 -9.56 11.56
C SER A 306 -1.17 -8.88 12.34
N LEU A 307 -0.06 -9.59 12.52
CA LEU A 307 1.06 -9.13 13.34
C LEU A 307 2.32 -9.02 12.47
N ASP A 308 2.97 -7.87 12.43
CA ASP A 308 4.22 -7.67 11.69
C ASP A 308 5.36 -7.34 12.65
N LEU A 309 6.32 -8.26 12.75
CA LEU A 309 7.49 -8.16 13.61
C LEU A 309 8.78 -8.12 12.78
N SER A 310 8.67 -7.94 11.46
CA SER A 310 9.79 -7.94 10.53
C SER A 310 10.86 -6.90 10.88
N TYR A 311 12.10 -7.10 10.43
CA TYR A 311 13.19 -6.14 10.63
C TYR A 311 13.45 -5.76 12.11
N ASN A 312 13.54 -6.77 12.98
CA ASN A 312 13.93 -6.68 14.40
C ASN A 312 15.15 -7.57 14.70
N ASN A 313 15.54 -7.75 15.96
CA ASN A 313 16.74 -8.50 16.35
C ASN A 313 16.39 -9.63 17.34
N PHE A 314 15.33 -10.39 17.05
CA PHE A 314 14.88 -11.51 17.88
C PHE A 314 15.91 -12.66 17.92
N THR A 315 15.78 -13.46 18.96
CA THR A 315 16.64 -14.59 19.32
C THR A 315 15.76 -15.77 19.80
N GLY A 316 16.36 -16.86 20.28
CA GLY A 316 15.63 -18.06 20.70
C GLY A 316 15.41 -19.06 19.55
N SER A 317 14.58 -20.07 19.75
CA SER A 317 14.33 -21.06 18.70
C SER A 317 13.63 -20.40 17.51
N PRO A 318 14.23 -20.44 16.30
CA PRO A 318 13.62 -19.84 15.13
C PRO A 318 12.30 -20.53 14.83
N VAL A 319 11.34 -19.73 14.39
CA VAL A 319 10.04 -20.20 13.93
C VAL A 319 10.18 -21.05 12.66
N ILE A 320 9.15 -21.85 12.35
CA ILE A 320 9.18 -22.78 11.20
C ILE A 320 8.96 -22.11 9.82
N SER A 321 8.58 -20.83 9.78
CA SER A 321 8.40 -20.06 8.53
C SER A 321 8.52 -18.56 8.76
N CYS A 322 8.86 -17.79 7.73
CA CYS A 322 8.94 -16.32 7.78
C CYS A 322 7.58 -15.64 7.72
N GLN A 323 6.57 -16.34 7.17
CA GLN A 323 5.16 -16.01 7.29
C GLN A 323 4.48 -17.17 8.04
N GLN A 324 4.07 -16.94 9.29
CA GLN A 324 3.31 -17.90 10.09
C GLN A 324 1.87 -17.43 10.21
N SER A 325 0.92 -18.07 9.52
CA SER A 325 -0.47 -17.58 9.50
C SER A 325 -0.50 -16.12 8.99
N LYS A 326 -0.93 -15.16 9.81
CA LYS A 326 -0.90 -13.71 9.52
C LYS A 326 0.22 -12.96 10.26
N VAL A 327 1.27 -13.69 10.65
CA VAL A 327 2.45 -13.16 11.33
C VAL A 327 3.62 -13.07 10.36
N ASN A 328 4.11 -11.85 10.13
CA ASN A 328 5.26 -11.56 9.30
C ASN A 328 6.52 -11.41 10.16
N LEU A 329 7.52 -12.26 9.90
CA LEU A 329 8.81 -12.34 10.60
C LEU A 329 10.01 -12.16 9.65
N VAL A 330 9.80 -11.60 8.47
CA VAL A 330 10.89 -11.40 7.51
C VAL A 330 12.01 -10.53 8.12
N SER A 331 13.27 -10.96 7.98
CA SER A 331 14.46 -10.27 8.48
C SER A 331 14.39 -9.91 9.98
N SER A 332 13.69 -10.71 10.80
CA SER A 332 13.41 -10.38 12.20
C SER A 332 14.39 -10.96 13.22
N PHE A 333 15.32 -11.83 12.83
CA PHE A 333 16.25 -12.50 13.75
C PHE A 333 17.69 -11.96 13.63
N SER A 334 18.44 -12.11 14.72
CA SER A 334 19.87 -11.75 14.77
C SER A 334 20.71 -12.73 13.93
N SER A 335 21.71 -12.23 13.21
CA SER A 335 22.55 -13.01 12.28
C SER A 335 23.43 -14.12 12.90
N ASN A 336 23.47 -14.26 14.24
CA ASN A 336 24.33 -15.22 14.94
C ASN A 336 23.61 -16.54 15.31
N GLN A 337 22.44 -16.81 14.74
CA GLN A 337 21.71 -18.05 15.03
C GLN A 337 21.98 -19.13 13.98
N ASP A 338 22.82 -20.11 14.34
CA ASP A 338 23.01 -21.33 13.56
C ASP A 338 21.67 -22.07 13.41
N ASN A 339 21.18 -22.20 12.17
CA ASN A 339 19.92 -22.85 11.73
C ASN A 339 18.67 -21.95 11.58
N SER A 340 18.81 -20.63 11.39
CA SER A 340 17.67 -19.80 10.95
C SER A 340 17.30 -20.07 9.48
N LEU A 341 16.00 -19.99 9.16
CA LEU A 341 15.55 -19.88 7.77
C LEU A 341 16.10 -18.59 7.15
N TRP A 342 16.56 -18.65 5.90
CA TRP A 342 17.17 -17.50 5.20
C TRP A 342 16.37 -16.20 5.29
N CYS A 343 15.03 -16.29 5.22
CA CYS A 343 14.18 -15.12 5.23
C CYS A 343 13.98 -14.52 6.64
N LEU A 344 14.40 -15.19 7.72
CA LEU A 344 14.45 -14.62 9.07
C LEU A 344 15.73 -13.82 9.28
N GLU A 345 16.78 -14.13 8.52
CA GLU A 345 18.09 -13.48 8.63
C GLU A 345 18.08 -12.07 8.02
N LYS A 346 19.00 -11.25 8.54
CA LYS A 346 19.24 -9.91 8.01
C LYS A 346 19.69 -9.98 6.56
N ASP A 347 19.21 -9.02 5.77
CA ASP A 347 19.55 -8.86 4.35
C ASP A 347 19.09 -10.00 3.43
N LEU A 348 18.31 -10.96 3.95
CA LEU A 348 17.68 -12.05 3.20
C LEU A 348 18.70 -12.83 2.35
N PRO A 349 19.73 -13.43 2.96
CA PRO A 349 20.80 -14.11 2.23
C PRO A 349 20.25 -15.21 1.34
N CYS A 350 20.92 -15.44 0.21
CA CYS A 350 20.60 -16.56 -0.66
C CYS A 350 21.05 -17.89 -0.02
N ASN A 351 20.16 -18.88 0.02
CA ASN A 351 20.46 -20.25 0.48
C ASN A 351 21.48 -21.01 -0.39
N GLY A 352 21.84 -20.47 -1.55
CA GLY A 352 22.76 -21.08 -2.50
C GLY A 352 23.59 -20.05 -3.25
N LYS A 353 24.02 -20.41 -4.47
CA LYS A 353 24.73 -19.47 -5.33
C LYS A 353 23.73 -18.48 -5.93
N ALA A 354 24.07 -17.20 -5.82
CA ALA A 354 23.37 -16.16 -6.56
C ALA A 354 23.37 -16.48 -8.07
N GLN A 355 22.19 -16.45 -8.67
CA GLN A 355 21.98 -16.96 -10.03
C GLN A 355 21.08 -16.05 -10.88
N TYR A 356 20.38 -15.11 -10.26
CA TYR A 356 19.47 -14.22 -10.98
C TYR A 356 20.19 -12.93 -11.33
N HIS A 357 20.01 -12.49 -12.57
CA HIS A 357 20.58 -11.25 -13.11
C HIS A 357 19.49 -10.35 -13.70
N SER A 358 18.22 -10.75 -13.58
CA SER A 358 17.05 -10.01 -14.02
C SER A 358 15.79 -10.52 -13.34
N LEU A 359 14.82 -9.63 -13.15
CA LEU A 359 13.55 -9.90 -12.49
C LEU A 359 12.44 -9.07 -13.14
N PHE A 360 11.26 -9.67 -13.33
CA PHE A 360 10.10 -9.00 -13.93
C PHE A 360 8.84 -9.43 -13.17
N ILE A 361 8.15 -8.50 -12.52
CA ILE A 361 7.01 -8.78 -11.63
C ILE A 361 5.81 -7.94 -12.09
N ASN A 362 4.66 -8.59 -12.32
CA ASN A 362 3.38 -7.92 -12.55
C ASN A 362 2.67 -7.74 -11.20
N CYS A 363 2.88 -6.58 -10.56
CA CYS A 363 2.47 -6.31 -9.19
C CYS A 363 0.94 -6.27 -9.07
N GLY A 364 0.37 -7.13 -8.24
CA GLY A 364 -1.08 -7.26 -8.11
C GLY A 364 -1.77 -7.96 -9.29
N GLY A 365 -1.00 -8.52 -10.24
CA GLY A 365 -1.51 -9.09 -11.49
C GLY A 365 -1.03 -10.51 -11.78
N ALA A 366 -1.65 -11.15 -12.78
CA ALA A 366 -1.30 -12.49 -13.23
C ALA A 366 -0.02 -12.49 -14.11
N LYS A 367 0.57 -13.67 -14.30
CA LYS A 367 1.73 -13.85 -15.17
C LYS A 367 1.39 -13.39 -16.59
N MET A 368 2.25 -12.59 -17.22
CA MET A 368 2.00 -12.06 -18.56
C MET A 368 3.28 -11.76 -19.37
N PRO A 369 3.25 -11.86 -20.72
CA PRO A 369 4.31 -11.36 -21.57
C PRO A 369 4.26 -9.83 -21.70
N PHE A 370 5.41 -9.15 -21.63
CA PHE A 370 5.52 -7.72 -21.94
C PHE A 370 6.96 -7.36 -22.36
N GLU A 371 7.12 -6.56 -23.41
CA GLU A 371 8.42 -6.12 -23.96
C GLU A 371 9.47 -7.25 -24.06
N LYS A 372 9.10 -8.37 -24.69
CA LYS A 372 9.94 -9.59 -24.88
C LYS A 372 10.30 -10.35 -23.59
N ASN A 373 9.87 -9.89 -22.42
CA ASN A 373 10.07 -10.55 -21.13
C ASN A 373 8.79 -11.22 -20.65
N GLN A 374 8.93 -12.17 -19.72
CA GLN A 374 7.82 -12.80 -19.01
C GLN A 374 7.76 -12.23 -17.60
N TYR A 375 6.71 -11.47 -17.29
CA TYR A 375 6.46 -10.93 -15.96
C TYR A 375 5.78 -11.99 -15.11
N GLU A 376 6.32 -12.24 -13.92
CA GLU A 376 5.80 -13.21 -12.96
C GLU A 376 4.58 -12.67 -12.22
N ALA A 377 3.72 -13.59 -11.78
CA ALA A 377 2.46 -13.27 -11.15
C ALA A 377 2.64 -12.82 -9.69
N ASP A 378 1.97 -11.75 -9.31
CA ASP A 378 1.82 -11.33 -7.92
C ASP A 378 0.32 -11.18 -7.60
N THR A 379 -0.34 -12.29 -7.30
CA THR A 379 -1.81 -12.34 -7.18
C THR A 379 -2.32 -12.47 -5.73
N SER A 380 -1.43 -12.38 -4.75
CA SER A 380 -1.78 -12.55 -3.33
C SER A 380 -2.75 -11.46 -2.87
N GLN A 381 -3.83 -11.85 -2.19
CA GLN A 381 -4.90 -10.96 -1.74
C GLN A 381 -4.77 -10.55 -0.26
N ASP A 382 -3.90 -11.24 0.50
CA ASP A 382 -3.61 -10.86 1.88
C ASP A 382 -2.82 -9.56 1.91
N GLY A 383 -2.97 -8.79 3.00
CA GLY A 383 -2.59 -7.39 2.99
C GLY A 383 -1.97 -6.80 4.24
N PRO A 384 -2.59 -6.98 5.43
CA PRO A 384 -2.18 -6.18 6.58
C PRO A 384 -0.83 -6.56 7.18
N SER A 385 -0.45 -7.84 7.10
CA SER A 385 0.86 -8.36 7.52
C SER A 385 1.20 -9.60 6.69
N VAL A 386 2.00 -9.40 5.66
CA VAL A 386 2.32 -10.43 4.67
C VAL A 386 3.80 -10.42 4.32
N PHE A 387 4.35 -11.62 4.19
CA PHE A 387 5.53 -11.94 3.42
C PHE A 387 5.22 -13.11 2.48
N TYR A 388 5.40 -12.88 1.18
CA TYR A 388 5.21 -13.87 0.13
C TYR A 388 6.51 -14.01 -0.66
N SER A 389 6.91 -15.25 -0.96
CA SER A 389 8.09 -15.55 -1.78
C SER A 389 7.72 -16.49 -2.92
N SER A 390 8.16 -16.16 -4.13
CA SER A 390 7.98 -16.97 -5.34
C SER A 390 9.29 -17.65 -5.70
N SER A 391 9.37 -18.96 -5.44
CA SER A 391 10.51 -19.83 -5.80
C SER A 391 11.89 -19.27 -5.46
N GLU A 392 11.99 -18.49 -4.37
CA GLU A 392 13.21 -17.81 -3.92
C GLU A 392 13.87 -16.91 -4.98
N LYS A 393 13.13 -16.47 -6.01
CA LYS A 393 13.60 -15.52 -7.02
C LYS A 393 13.22 -14.09 -6.67
N TRP A 394 12.00 -13.92 -6.17
CA TRP A 394 11.54 -12.64 -5.64
C TRP A 394 10.54 -12.87 -4.52
N ALA A 395 10.38 -11.84 -3.70
CA ALA A 395 9.39 -11.80 -2.65
C ALA A 395 8.76 -10.42 -2.55
N TYR A 396 7.64 -10.33 -1.86
CA TYR A 396 7.12 -9.06 -1.40
C TYR A 396 6.67 -9.14 0.06
N SER A 397 6.65 -8.00 0.73
CA SER A 397 6.08 -7.83 2.05
C SER A 397 5.16 -6.62 2.08
N SER A 398 4.04 -6.73 2.79
CA SER A 398 3.06 -5.66 2.97
C SER A 398 2.68 -5.51 4.42
N THR A 399 2.55 -4.27 4.88
CA THR A 399 2.20 -3.93 6.26
C THR A 399 1.21 -2.77 6.32
N GLY A 400 0.25 -2.85 7.24
CA GLY A 400 -0.65 -1.75 7.63
C GLY A 400 -2.14 -2.05 7.38
N VAL A 401 -3.03 -1.27 7.98
CA VAL A 401 -4.49 -1.37 7.79
C VAL A 401 -5.09 -0.03 7.39
N TYR A 402 -6.06 -0.03 6.48
CA TYR A 402 -6.70 1.20 6.00
C TYR A 402 -7.58 1.84 7.07
N MET A 403 -7.42 3.15 7.20
CA MET A 403 -8.15 3.97 8.15
C MET A 403 -9.64 4.03 7.78
N GLY A 404 -10.49 3.51 8.67
CA GLY A 404 -11.95 3.55 8.51
C GLY A 404 -12.50 2.58 7.45
N ASN A 405 -11.68 1.68 6.90
CA ASN A 405 -12.12 0.65 5.95
C ASN A 405 -11.15 -0.55 5.97
N ASP A 406 -11.23 -1.39 7.01
CA ASP A 406 -10.38 -2.57 7.18
C ASP A 406 -10.61 -3.68 6.14
N LYS A 407 -11.65 -3.57 5.32
CA LYS A 407 -11.99 -4.48 4.22
C LYS A 407 -11.47 -4.03 2.85
N ALA A 408 -10.81 -2.87 2.77
CA ALA A 408 -10.25 -2.39 1.51
C ALA A 408 -9.18 -3.35 0.96
N GLY A 409 -9.14 -3.47 -0.38
CA GLY A 409 -8.25 -4.39 -1.08
C GLY A 409 -6.79 -3.94 -1.11
N TYR A 410 -5.89 -4.92 -1.24
CA TYR A 410 -4.44 -4.72 -1.38
C TYR A 410 -3.97 -4.97 -2.82
N THR A 411 -4.90 -5.29 -3.70
CA THR A 411 -4.73 -5.24 -5.15
C THR A 411 -5.90 -4.49 -5.73
N VAL A 412 -5.69 -3.85 -6.88
CA VAL A 412 -6.75 -3.19 -7.61
C VAL A 412 -6.63 -3.49 -9.08
N SER A 413 -7.78 -3.58 -9.75
CA SER A 413 -7.89 -3.67 -11.20
C SER A 413 -8.42 -2.35 -11.74
N ASN A 414 -7.91 -1.94 -12.90
CA ASN A 414 -8.28 -0.71 -13.56
C ASN A 414 -9.75 -0.77 -14.01
N PRO A 415 -10.64 0.05 -13.42
CA PRO A 415 -12.04 0.04 -13.78
C PRO A 415 -12.32 0.78 -15.11
N PHE A 416 -11.36 1.54 -15.63
CA PHE A 416 -11.55 2.47 -16.75
C PHE A 416 -11.23 1.90 -18.13
N SER A 417 -10.75 0.64 -18.22
CA SER A 417 -10.45 -0.09 -19.48
C SER A 417 -9.90 0.80 -20.61
N THR A 418 -8.82 1.55 -20.37
CA THR A 418 -8.30 2.48 -21.37
C THR A 418 -7.36 1.77 -22.36
N ASN A 419 -7.67 1.92 -23.65
CA ASN A 419 -6.87 1.44 -24.79
C ASN A 419 -5.59 2.28 -24.96
N VAL A 420 -4.61 2.08 -24.06
CA VAL A 420 -3.24 2.60 -24.23
C VAL A 420 -2.34 1.48 -24.76
N ASN A 421 -1.41 1.76 -25.67
CA ASN A 421 -0.46 0.73 -26.12
C ASN A 421 0.50 0.40 -24.96
N GLY A 422 0.61 -0.87 -24.56
CA GLY A 422 1.23 -1.28 -23.28
C GLY A 422 0.30 -1.22 -22.06
N SER A 423 -1.01 -1.03 -22.28
CA SER A 423 -2.05 -0.95 -21.24
C SER A 423 -2.16 -2.17 -20.35
N GLU A 424 -1.82 -3.37 -20.84
CA GLU A 424 -2.03 -4.62 -20.11
C GLU A 424 -1.27 -4.65 -18.77
N LEU A 425 -0.05 -4.10 -18.72
CA LEU A 425 0.78 -4.04 -17.50
C LEU A 425 0.25 -3.06 -16.45
N TYR A 426 -0.62 -2.13 -16.86
CA TYR A 426 -1.23 -1.12 -16.00
C TYR A 426 -2.68 -1.45 -15.63
N GLN A 427 -3.18 -2.63 -16.02
CA GLN A 427 -4.55 -3.05 -15.67
C GLN A 427 -4.68 -3.48 -14.21
N THR A 428 -3.58 -3.80 -13.55
CA THR A 428 -3.57 -4.17 -12.13
C THR A 428 -2.46 -3.45 -11.40
N ALA A 429 -2.63 -3.30 -10.09
CA ALA A 429 -1.58 -2.79 -9.21
C ALA A 429 -1.68 -3.41 -7.82
N ARG A 430 -0.53 -3.53 -7.14
CA ARG A 430 -0.48 -3.79 -5.70
C ARG A 430 -0.57 -2.48 -4.92
N LEU A 431 -1.31 -2.53 -3.81
CA LEU A 431 -1.57 -1.43 -2.90
C LEU A 431 -1.21 -1.80 -1.46
N SER A 432 -1.02 -0.78 -0.62
CA SER A 432 -0.95 -0.93 0.83
C SER A 432 -1.35 0.41 1.48
N PRO A 433 -1.99 0.41 2.66
CA PRO A 433 -2.22 1.63 3.42
C PRO A 433 -0.92 2.24 3.95
N TRP A 434 0.18 1.48 4.04
CA TRP A 434 1.39 2.00 4.65
C TRP A 434 2.68 1.61 3.95
N SER A 435 3.02 0.32 3.91
CA SER A 435 4.34 -0.13 3.44
C SER A 435 4.21 -1.32 2.48
N ILE A 436 4.99 -1.27 1.38
CA ILE A 436 5.22 -2.39 0.46
C ILE A 436 6.72 -2.51 0.23
N ARG A 437 7.29 -3.70 0.44
CA ARG A 437 8.66 -4.03 0.05
C ARG A 437 8.65 -5.12 -1.00
N TYR A 438 9.41 -4.94 -2.07
CA TYR A 438 9.72 -5.99 -3.03
C TYR A 438 11.20 -6.34 -2.94
N TYR A 439 11.49 -7.62 -3.10
CA TYR A 439 12.82 -8.18 -3.03
C TYR A 439 13.13 -8.92 -4.33
N GLY A 440 14.24 -8.59 -4.97
CA GLY A 440 14.92 -9.53 -5.86
C GLY A 440 15.85 -10.39 -5.01
N LEU A 441 15.59 -11.70 -4.97
CA LEU A 441 16.33 -12.65 -4.13
C LEU A 441 17.39 -13.37 -4.96
N CYS A 442 18.45 -13.87 -4.32
CA CYS A 442 19.52 -14.62 -4.98
C CYS A 442 20.09 -13.92 -6.24
N MET A 443 20.14 -12.59 -6.19
CA MET A 443 20.64 -11.71 -7.24
C MET A 443 22.17 -11.77 -7.28
N MET A 444 22.76 -11.88 -8.47
CA MET A 444 24.20 -11.80 -8.66
C MET A 444 24.71 -10.43 -8.20
N GLN A 445 25.90 -10.37 -7.61
CA GLN A 445 26.51 -9.10 -7.24
C GLN A 445 26.79 -8.25 -8.48
N GLY A 446 26.50 -6.97 -8.39
CA GLY A 446 26.77 -6.02 -9.48
C GLY A 446 25.77 -4.89 -9.57
N SER A 447 25.91 -4.14 -10.65
CA SER A 447 25.10 -2.98 -10.96
C SER A 447 23.86 -3.37 -11.76
N TYR A 448 22.70 -2.86 -11.36
CA TYR A 448 21.41 -3.10 -11.98
C TYR A 448 20.75 -1.81 -12.43
N LYS A 449 19.91 -1.94 -13.46
CA LYS A 449 18.86 -1.00 -13.80
C LYS A 449 17.56 -1.50 -13.21
N VAL A 450 16.92 -0.67 -12.40
CA VAL A 450 15.59 -0.90 -11.83
C VAL A 450 14.60 0.04 -12.52
N ARG A 451 13.56 -0.53 -13.11
CA ARG A 451 12.43 0.19 -13.70
C ARG A 451 11.17 -0.10 -12.89
N LEU A 452 10.52 0.94 -12.40
CA LEU A 452 9.27 0.86 -11.66
C LEU A 452 8.13 1.42 -12.53
N TYR A 453 7.04 0.69 -12.66
CA TYR A 453 5.87 1.05 -13.45
C TYR A 453 4.71 1.47 -12.56
N PHE A 454 4.03 2.56 -12.93
CA PHE A 454 2.95 3.16 -12.14
C PHE A 454 1.79 3.60 -13.04
N ALA A 455 0.56 3.43 -12.57
CA ALA A 455 -0.63 4.08 -13.09
C ALA A 455 -1.62 4.33 -11.94
N GLU A 456 -2.10 5.55 -11.79
CA GLU A 456 -3.18 5.83 -10.83
C GLU A 456 -4.51 5.36 -11.42
N ILE A 457 -5.10 4.33 -10.83
CA ILE A 457 -6.28 3.64 -11.36
C ILE A 457 -7.43 3.54 -10.35
N GLN A 458 -7.34 4.23 -9.19
CA GLN A 458 -8.41 4.29 -8.20
C GLN A 458 -9.22 5.59 -8.26
N TYR A 459 -8.70 6.64 -8.90
CA TYR A 459 -9.38 7.93 -9.05
C TYR A 459 -10.03 8.05 -10.43
N SER A 460 -11.21 8.68 -10.47
CA SER A 460 -11.92 9.00 -11.72
C SER A 460 -11.18 10.06 -12.53
N ASN A 461 -11.32 10.02 -13.85
CA ASN A 461 -10.89 11.08 -14.76
C ASN A 461 -11.99 12.13 -15.03
N GLU A 462 -13.21 11.90 -14.54
CA GLU A 462 -14.34 12.82 -14.69
C GLU A 462 -14.28 13.95 -13.66
N GLU A 463 -14.71 15.17 -14.02
CA GLU A 463 -14.75 16.33 -13.12
C GLU A 463 -15.80 16.19 -12.00
N THR A 464 -15.48 15.34 -11.03
CA THR A 464 -16.34 14.87 -9.94
C THR A 464 -15.54 14.86 -8.63
N TYR A 465 -16.19 14.75 -7.48
CA TYR A 465 -15.43 14.70 -6.22
C TYR A 465 -14.46 13.50 -6.18
N SER A 466 -14.80 12.39 -6.87
CA SER A 466 -13.99 11.18 -6.92
C SER A 466 -12.65 11.36 -7.68
N SER A 467 -12.54 12.40 -8.50
CA SER A 467 -11.29 12.77 -9.19
C SER A 467 -10.39 13.69 -8.37
N LEU A 468 -10.83 14.16 -7.19
CA LEU A 468 -10.06 15.06 -6.32
C LEU A 468 -9.00 14.34 -5.48
N GLY A 469 -9.00 13.01 -5.52
CA GLY A 469 -8.06 12.19 -4.77
C GLY A 469 -6.60 12.50 -5.12
N ARG A 470 -5.74 12.50 -4.10
CA ARG A 470 -4.30 12.70 -4.22
C ARG A 470 -3.58 11.56 -3.53
N ARG A 471 -2.90 10.74 -4.31
CA ARG A 471 -2.02 9.68 -3.80
C ARG A 471 -0.58 10.19 -3.75
N ILE A 472 0.01 10.18 -2.57
CA ILE A 472 1.37 10.69 -2.34
C ILE A 472 2.11 9.67 -1.48
N PHE A 473 3.26 9.16 -1.94
CA PHE A 473 4.09 8.23 -1.18
C PHE A 473 5.56 8.36 -1.56
N ASP A 474 6.45 7.79 -0.74
CA ASP A 474 7.88 7.75 -0.98
C ASP A 474 8.31 6.41 -1.59
N VAL A 475 9.40 6.42 -2.36
CA VAL A 475 10.04 5.20 -2.88
C VAL A 475 11.53 5.24 -2.57
N SER A 476 12.04 4.14 -2.03
CA SER A 476 13.45 3.91 -1.81
C SER A 476 13.92 2.60 -2.45
N ILE A 477 15.18 2.56 -2.85
CA ILE A 477 15.84 1.38 -3.42
C ILE A 477 17.17 1.19 -2.68
N GLN A 478 17.41 -0.01 -2.15
CA GLN A 478 18.55 -0.29 -1.26
C GLN A 478 18.64 0.71 -0.08
N GLY A 479 17.49 1.10 0.50
CA GLY A 479 17.41 2.09 1.57
C GLY A 479 17.65 3.55 1.15
N ASN A 480 17.99 3.82 -0.11
CA ASN A 480 18.16 5.19 -0.61
C ASN A 480 16.83 5.74 -1.11
N LEU A 481 16.39 6.87 -0.58
CA LEU A 481 15.18 7.56 -1.06
C LEU A 481 15.39 8.08 -2.49
N VAL A 482 14.66 7.52 -3.46
CA VAL A 482 14.77 7.86 -4.88
C VAL A 482 13.59 8.68 -5.40
N LEU A 483 12.42 8.59 -4.76
CA LEU A 483 11.27 9.45 -5.02
C LEU A 483 10.68 9.90 -3.68
N LYS A 484 10.61 11.21 -3.45
CA LYS A 484 9.99 11.83 -2.27
C LYS A 484 8.65 12.44 -2.68
N ASP A 485 7.62 12.25 -1.86
CA ASP A 485 6.28 12.80 -2.05
C ASP A 485 5.75 12.53 -3.49
N PHE A 486 5.98 11.31 -3.98
CA PHE A 486 5.66 10.92 -5.35
C PHE A 486 4.16 10.83 -5.56
N ASN A 487 3.67 11.62 -6.52
CA ASN A 487 2.28 11.64 -6.97
C ASN A 487 2.19 11.13 -8.41
N ILE A 488 1.63 9.93 -8.58
CA ILE A 488 1.56 9.25 -9.89
C ILE A 488 0.77 10.09 -10.90
N ALA A 489 -0.42 10.57 -10.50
CA ALA A 489 -1.33 11.28 -11.40
C ALA A 489 -0.75 12.63 -11.86
N GLU A 490 -0.12 13.37 -10.95
CA GLU A 490 0.56 14.64 -11.27
C GLU A 490 1.67 14.42 -12.29
N VAL A 491 2.52 13.42 -12.03
CA VAL A 491 3.68 13.10 -12.87
C VAL A 491 3.28 12.53 -14.24
N ALA A 492 2.19 11.76 -14.30
CA ALA A 492 1.65 11.21 -15.54
C ALA A 492 0.81 12.22 -16.35
N GLY A 493 0.51 13.39 -15.77
CA GLY A 493 -0.40 14.38 -16.35
C GLY A 493 -1.86 13.90 -16.39
N GLY A 494 -2.27 13.11 -15.40
CA GLY A 494 -3.63 12.60 -15.20
C GLY A 494 -3.68 11.16 -14.70
N VAL A 495 -4.87 10.73 -14.28
CA VAL A 495 -5.17 9.35 -13.86
C VAL A 495 -5.31 8.42 -15.09
N GLY A 496 -5.20 7.11 -14.88
CA GLY A 496 -5.33 6.09 -15.93
C GLY A 496 -4.20 6.08 -16.96
N LYS A 497 -3.14 6.86 -16.74
CA LYS A 497 -1.97 6.99 -17.61
C LYS A 497 -0.78 6.23 -17.02
N GLY A 498 -0.30 5.24 -17.76
CA GLY A 498 0.89 4.49 -17.40
C GLY A 498 2.17 5.31 -17.57
N ILE A 499 3.02 5.29 -16.55
CA ILE A 499 4.37 5.84 -16.58
C ILE A 499 5.37 4.82 -16.04
N PHE A 500 6.66 5.07 -16.26
CA PHE A 500 7.74 4.35 -15.60
C PHE A 500 8.82 5.29 -15.09
N ARG A 501 9.65 4.80 -14.17
CA ARG A 501 10.85 5.47 -13.65
C ARG A 501 12.03 4.52 -13.70
N ASP A 502 13.10 4.96 -14.35
CA ASP A 502 14.36 4.23 -14.47
C ASP A 502 15.37 4.71 -13.44
N PHE A 503 15.95 3.77 -12.71
CA PHE A 503 17.04 3.98 -11.77
C PHE A 503 18.20 3.09 -12.20
N ASN A 504 19.24 3.70 -12.74
CA ASN A 504 20.47 2.99 -13.13
C ASN A 504 21.45 2.95 -11.96
N ASN A 505 22.46 2.10 -12.08
CA ASN A 505 23.56 2.00 -11.11
C ASN A 505 23.13 1.58 -9.70
N ILE A 506 22.06 0.79 -9.59
CA ILE A 506 21.65 0.19 -8.32
C ILE A 506 22.60 -0.96 -8.00
N ASN A 507 23.43 -0.78 -6.98
CA ASN A 507 24.45 -1.76 -6.63
C ASN A 507 23.90 -2.81 -5.65
N VAL A 508 23.99 -4.08 -6.02
CA VAL A 508 23.72 -5.21 -5.14
C VAL A 508 25.05 -5.77 -4.65
N THR A 509 25.37 -5.52 -3.39
CA THR A 509 26.61 -5.99 -2.73
C THR A 509 26.44 -7.37 -2.08
N GLY A 510 25.25 -7.68 -1.58
CA GLY A 510 24.86 -8.99 -1.07
C GLY A 510 24.23 -9.85 -2.16
N THR A 511 23.10 -10.47 -1.83
CA THR A 511 22.31 -11.29 -2.78
C THR A 511 20.89 -10.80 -2.96
N THR A 512 20.56 -9.64 -2.38
CA THR A 512 19.19 -9.14 -2.30
C THR A 512 19.13 -7.72 -2.83
N LEU A 513 18.18 -7.49 -3.74
CA LEU A 513 17.77 -6.17 -4.18
C LEU A 513 16.48 -5.78 -3.44
N GLU A 514 16.46 -4.68 -2.70
CA GLU A 514 15.26 -4.19 -1.99
C GLU A 514 14.69 -2.92 -2.64
N ILE A 515 13.38 -2.91 -2.87
CA ILE A 515 12.58 -1.74 -3.28
C ILE A 515 11.50 -1.54 -2.22
N HIS A 516 11.46 -0.37 -1.58
CA HIS A 516 10.51 -0.06 -0.51
C HIS A 516 9.67 1.15 -0.88
N LEU A 517 8.35 0.98 -0.91
CA LEU A 517 7.37 2.04 -1.08
C LEU A 517 6.68 2.30 0.25
N TYR A 518 6.57 3.58 0.63
CA TYR A 518 6.20 4.00 1.98
C TYR A 518 5.25 5.19 1.97
N TRP A 519 4.14 5.09 2.70
CA TRP A 519 3.21 6.20 2.91
C TRP A 519 3.45 6.89 4.24
N SER A 520 3.76 8.19 4.17
CA SER A 520 4.04 9.02 5.33
C SER A 520 2.80 9.63 5.99
N GLY A 521 1.58 9.42 5.46
CA GLY A 521 0.38 10.10 5.94
C GLY A 521 -0.09 11.27 5.07
N LYS A 522 0.49 11.45 3.88
CA LYS A 522 0.19 12.55 2.95
C LYS A 522 -0.82 12.16 1.87
N GLY A 523 -1.47 13.18 1.30
CA GLY A 523 -2.51 12.98 0.29
C GLY A 523 -3.88 12.77 0.93
N THR A 524 -4.90 12.52 0.09
CA THR A 524 -6.28 12.37 0.54
C THR A 524 -6.52 11.01 1.16
N THR A 525 -7.39 10.91 2.16
CA THR A 525 -7.71 9.62 2.81
C THR A 525 -9.18 9.25 2.78
N ALA A 526 -10.08 10.17 2.40
CA ALA A 526 -11.52 9.93 2.31
C ALA A 526 -12.10 10.12 0.90
N ILE A 527 -11.25 10.25 -0.14
CA ILE A 527 -11.64 10.41 -1.55
C ILE A 527 -11.04 9.29 -2.41
N PRO A 528 -11.84 8.63 -3.29
CA PRO A 528 -13.29 8.76 -3.43
C PRO A 528 -14.02 8.22 -2.19
N ASP A 529 -13.40 7.21 -1.56
CA ASP A 529 -13.88 6.55 -0.36
C ASP A 529 -12.74 6.42 0.66
N ARG A 530 -13.11 6.19 1.93
CA ARG A 530 -12.12 5.88 2.97
C ARG A 530 -11.38 4.60 2.61
N GLY A 531 -10.05 4.65 2.74
CA GLY A 531 -9.15 3.56 2.35
C GLY A 531 -8.56 3.67 0.94
N THR A 532 -8.65 4.83 0.29
CA THR A 532 -8.01 5.06 -1.01
C THR A 532 -6.79 5.98 -0.87
N TYR A 533 -5.70 5.42 -0.36
CA TYR A 533 -4.41 6.10 -0.18
C TYR A 533 -3.27 5.09 -0.15
N GLY A 534 -2.05 5.56 0.14
CA GLY A 534 -0.89 4.71 0.31
C GLY A 534 -0.19 4.35 -0.99
N PRO A 535 0.85 3.50 -0.97
CA PRO A 535 1.63 3.22 -2.16
C PRO A 535 0.86 2.39 -3.19
N LEU A 536 1.15 2.62 -4.47
CA LEU A 536 0.62 1.87 -5.60
C LEU A 536 1.77 1.55 -6.55
N ILE A 537 1.87 0.30 -7.01
CA ILE A 537 2.84 -0.10 -8.04
C ILE A 537 2.23 -1.13 -8.99
N SER A 538 2.41 -0.93 -10.30
CA SER A 538 1.85 -1.79 -11.35
C SER A 538 2.81 -2.91 -11.74
N ALA A 539 4.11 -2.63 -11.84
CA ALA A 539 5.10 -3.64 -12.17
C ALA A 539 6.53 -3.21 -11.81
N ILE A 540 7.42 -4.19 -11.78
CA ILE A 540 8.86 -4.02 -11.56
C ILE A 540 9.61 -4.75 -12.66
N ALA A 541 10.63 -4.10 -13.23
CA ALA A 541 11.63 -4.74 -14.06
C ALA A 541 13.03 -4.42 -13.54
N VAL A 542 13.86 -5.43 -13.38
CA VAL A 542 15.26 -5.34 -12.97
C VAL A 542 16.10 -6.05 -14.01
N THR A 543 17.13 -5.37 -14.52
CA THR A 543 18.08 -5.92 -15.49
C THR A 543 19.50 -5.59 -15.08
N SER A 544 20.41 -6.54 -15.20
CA SER A 544 21.84 -6.35 -14.96
C SER A 544 22.45 -5.36 -15.97
N ASN A 545 23.39 -4.55 -15.49
CA ASN A 545 24.24 -3.67 -16.32
C ASN A 545 25.60 -4.34 -16.64
N PHE A 546 25.73 -5.64 -16.41
CA PHE A 546 26.94 -6.41 -16.61
C PHE A 546 26.67 -7.61 -17.53
N ASP A 547 27.71 -8.04 -18.24
CA ASP A 547 27.61 -9.20 -19.11
C ASP A 547 27.44 -10.47 -18.27
N VAL A 548 26.27 -11.07 -18.41
CA VAL A 548 26.00 -12.40 -17.88
C VAL A 548 26.62 -13.35 -18.88
N GLY A 549 27.80 -13.89 -18.57
CA GLY A 549 28.53 -14.79 -19.45
C GLY A 549 27.57 -15.80 -20.08
N SER A 550 27.42 -15.74 -21.41
CA SER A 550 26.47 -16.60 -22.10
C SER A 550 26.85 -18.06 -21.80
N GLY A 551 25.89 -18.86 -21.33
CA GLY A 551 26.05 -20.30 -21.37
C GLY A 551 26.47 -20.76 -22.77
N LEU A 552 27.00 -21.99 -22.89
CA LEU A 552 27.46 -22.56 -24.15
C LEU A 552 26.44 -22.28 -25.27
N SER A 553 26.89 -21.64 -26.36
CA SER A 553 26.03 -21.33 -27.49
C SER A 553 25.36 -22.59 -28.01
N THR A 554 24.19 -22.47 -28.64
CA THR A 554 23.51 -23.62 -29.28
C THR A 554 24.48 -24.37 -30.20
N GLY A 555 25.37 -23.66 -30.90
CA GLY A 555 26.43 -24.27 -31.71
C GLY A 555 27.47 -25.06 -30.90
N ALA A 556 27.86 -24.59 -29.70
CA ALA A 556 28.75 -25.32 -28.81
C ALA A 556 28.09 -26.57 -28.20
N ILE A 557 26.80 -26.49 -27.86
CA ILE A 557 26.01 -27.66 -27.39
C ILE A 557 25.87 -28.69 -28.52
N THR A 558 25.52 -28.26 -29.73
CA THR A 558 25.47 -29.14 -30.91
C THR A 558 26.84 -29.74 -31.21
N GLY A 559 27.92 -28.96 -31.09
CA GLY A 559 29.29 -29.43 -31.26
C GLY A 559 29.68 -30.52 -30.24
N ILE A 560 29.36 -30.33 -28.96
CA ILE A 560 29.60 -31.33 -27.90
C ILE A 560 28.78 -32.60 -28.15
N ALA A 561 27.51 -32.48 -28.55
CA ALA A 561 26.65 -33.63 -28.85
C ALA A 561 27.18 -34.44 -30.05
N VAL A 562 27.59 -33.76 -31.12
CA VAL A 562 28.18 -34.39 -32.31
C VAL A 562 29.52 -35.05 -31.96
N ALA A 563 30.40 -34.37 -31.21
CA ALA A 563 31.68 -34.94 -30.79
C ALA A 563 31.49 -36.18 -29.91
N SER A 564 30.52 -36.15 -28.99
CA SER A 564 30.18 -37.28 -28.13
C SER A 564 29.61 -38.47 -28.93
N ALA A 565 28.77 -38.21 -29.93
CA ALA A 565 28.25 -39.24 -30.83
C ALA A 565 29.35 -39.85 -31.71
N VAL A 566 30.27 -39.04 -32.23
CA VAL A 566 31.43 -39.51 -32.99
C VAL A 566 32.37 -40.35 -32.12
N LEU A 567 32.59 -39.94 -30.87
CA LEU A 567 33.39 -40.70 -29.92
C LEU A 567 32.75 -42.06 -29.61
N LEU A 568 31.43 -42.11 -29.42
CA LEU A 568 30.68 -43.37 -29.26
C LEU A 568 30.81 -44.27 -30.49
N LEU A 569 30.70 -43.72 -31.70
CA LEU A 569 30.89 -44.47 -32.95
C LEU A 569 32.32 -45.01 -33.08
N LEU A 570 33.33 -44.23 -32.71
CA LEU A 570 34.72 -44.67 -32.69
C LEU A 570 34.95 -45.78 -31.65
N ILE A 571 34.36 -45.67 -30.47
CA ILE A 571 34.40 -46.72 -29.44
C ILE A 571 33.75 -48.01 -29.97
N LEU A 572 32.57 -47.92 -30.61
CA LEU A 572 31.90 -49.07 -31.22
C LEU A 572 32.73 -49.68 -32.36
N LEU A 573 33.40 -48.85 -33.17
CA LEU A 573 34.29 -49.30 -34.23
C LEU A 573 35.51 -50.03 -33.65
N VAL A 574 36.14 -49.48 -32.60
CA VAL A 574 37.26 -50.11 -31.90
C VAL A 574 36.82 -51.43 -31.27
N LEU A 575 35.67 -51.48 -30.58
CA LEU A 575 35.11 -52.71 -30.01
C LEU A 575 34.78 -53.77 -31.07
N ARG A 576 34.42 -53.35 -32.28
CA ARG A 576 34.24 -54.25 -33.43
C ARG A 576 35.58 -54.73 -33.99
N LEU A 577 36.58 -53.86 -34.11
CA LEU A 577 37.94 -54.18 -34.59
C LEU A 577 38.74 -55.04 -33.61
N THR A 578 38.52 -54.90 -32.30
CA THR A 578 39.14 -55.71 -31.25
C THR A 578 38.38 -57.01 -30.96
N GLY A 579 37.31 -57.30 -31.71
CA GLY A 579 36.60 -58.58 -31.66
C GLY A 579 35.64 -58.76 -30.47
N PHE A 580 35.28 -57.70 -29.76
CA PHE A 580 34.34 -57.74 -28.62
C PHE A 580 32.86 -57.70 -29.05
N LEU A 581 32.55 -57.13 -30.22
CA LEU A 581 31.19 -57.06 -30.80
C LEU A 581 30.98 -57.98 -32.01
N GLY A 582 32.02 -58.66 -32.48
CA GLY A 582 31.94 -59.66 -33.55
C GLY A 582 31.89 -61.07 -32.95
N GLY A 583 30.78 -61.78 -33.13
CA GLY A 583 30.68 -63.18 -32.72
C GLY A 583 31.78 -64.02 -33.36
N LYS A 584 32.45 -64.85 -32.56
CA LYS A 584 33.34 -65.90 -33.05
C LYS A 584 32.49 -66.89 -33.85
N GLU A 585 32.67 -66.96 -35.16
CA GLU A 585 32.31 -68.15 -35.91
C GLU A 585 33.25 -69.27 -35.45
N VAL A 586 32.66 -70.31 -34.84
CA VAL A 586 33.35 -71.55 -34.50
C VAL A 586 33.36 -72.40 -35.77
N GLU A 587 34.50 -72.46 -36.46
CA GLU A 587 34.73 -73.47 -37.49
C GLU A 587 34.91 -74.84 -36.81
N ASP A 588 33.99 -75.77 -37.09
CA ASP A 588 33.97 -77.13 -36.57
C ASP A 588 34.66 -78.09 -37.57
N PRO A 589 35.77 -78.76 -37.22
CA PRO A 589 36.56 -79.54 -38.16
C PRO A 589 36.11 -81.02 -38.22
N GLU A 590 34.86 -81.30 -38.52
CA GLU A 590 34.38 -82.68 -38.80
C GLU A 590 33.29 -82.69 -39.88
N LEU A 591 33.61 -82.30 -41.12
CA LEU A 591 32.81 -82.65 -42.31
C LEU A 591 33.61 -82.46 -43.60
N ARG A 592 34.69 -83.24 -43.73
CA ARG A 592 35.32 -83.55 -45.03
C ARG A 592 35.21 -85.04 -45.28
N GLY A 593 34.22 -85.42 -46.08
CA GLY A 593 34.16 -86.76 -46.65
C GLY A 593 32.75 -87.22 -46.96
N LEU A 594 32.12 -86.64 -47.97
CA LEU A 594 31.21 -87.37 -48.87
C LEU A 594 30.87 -86.48 -50.07
N ASP A 595 31.53 -86.83 -51.16
CA ASP A 595 31.40 -86.33 -52.51
C ASP A 595 30.02 -86.73 -53.08
N LEU A 596 29.22 -85.77 -53.56
CA LEU A 596 28.00 -86.03 -54.35
C LEU A 596 27.64 -84.83 -55.25
N GLN A 597 28.31 -84.80 -56.39
CA GLN A 597 27.83 -84.45 -57.74
C GLN A 597 26.82 -83.30 -57.91
N THR A 598 27.33 -82.16 -58.37
CA THR A 598 26.57 -81.11 -59.06
C THR A 598 26.24 -81.50 -60.51
N GLY A 599 24.96 -81.65 -60.84
CA GLY A 599 24.47 -81.72 -62.22
C GLY A 599 23.81 -80.41 -62.66
N ARG A 600 24.39 -79.73 -63.66
CA ARG A 600 23.75 -78.59 -64.35
C ARG A 600 22.86 -79.13 -65.48
N PHE A 601 21.55 -78.87 -65.41
CA PHE A 601 20.61 -79.25 -66.46
C PHE A 601 20.68 -78.27 -67.64
N THR A 602 20.53 -78.79 -68.85
CA THR A 602 20.43 -77.99 -70.07
C THR A 602 19.01 -77.43 -70.26
N LEU A 603 18.87 -76.30 -70.96
CA LEU A 603 17.58 -75.65 -71.22
C LEU A 603 16.57 -76.57 -71.97
N ARG A 604 17.06 -77.58 -72.69
CA ARG A 604 16.22 -78.63 -73.31
C ARG A 604 15.59 -79.58 -72.29
N GLN A 605 16.27 -79.87 -71.18
CA GLN A 605 15.77 -80.73 -70.11
C GLN A 605 14.72 -80.02 -69.24
N ILE A 606 14.84 -78.70 -69.07
CA ILE A 606 13.84 -77.88 -68.34
C ILE A 606 12.53 -77.73 -69.15
N LYS A 607 12.61 -77.67 -70.49
CA LYS A 607 11.43 -77.57 -71.37
C LYS A 607 10.63 -78.86 -71.51
N ALA A 608 11.25 -80.03 -71.29
CA ALA A 608 10.55 -81.32 -71.30
C ALA A 608 9.79 -81.59 -69.98
N ALA A 609 10.19 -80.97 -68.87
CA ALA A 609 9.58 -81.18 -67.56
C ALA A 609 8.39 -80.25 -67.25
N THR A 610 8.16 -79.22 -68.06
CA THR A 610 7.12 -78.18 -67.84
C THR A 610 5.88 -78.33 -68.71
N SER A 611 5.78 -79.38 -69.54
CA SER A 611 4.63 -79.61 -70.44
C SER A 611 3.43 -80.34 -69.82
N ASN A 612 3.39 -80.56 -68.50
CA ASN A 612 2.30 -81.29 -67.83
C ASN A 612 1.53 -80.48 -66.76
N PHE A 613 1.60 -79.14 -66.80
CA PHE A 613 0.67 -78.29 -66.03
C PHE A 613 -0.22 -77.48 -66.98
N ALA A 614 -1.09 -78.20 -67.68
CA ALA A 614 -2.23 -77.65 -68.41
C ALA A 614 -3.41 -78.62 -68.27
N SER A 615 -4.07 -78.55 -67.11
CA SER A 615 -5.51 -78.78 -66.89
C SER A 615 -5.81 -78.68 -65.40
#